data_AF-A0A0J1BPQ3-F1
#
_entry.id   AF-A0A0J1BPQ3-F1
#
_cell.length_a   1.000
_cell.length_b   1.000
_cell.length_c   1.000
_cell.angle_alpha   90.00
_cell.angle_beta   90.00
_cell.angle_gamma   90.00
#
_symmetry.space_group_name_H-M   'P 1'
#
loop_
_entity.id
_entity.type
_entity.pdbx_description
1 polymer ?
#
loop_
_entity_poly.entity_id
_entity_poly.type
_entity_poly.pdbx_seq_one_letter_code
_entity_poly.pdbx_strand_id
1 'polypeptide(L)'
;MVVSLVITDAPQEPVWRVGYRPEPLAWSGWEHATDGRFHGRWDDPHGTFRTLYLGESLLACLLEVLAFARKDKHLAAALAEIDEDPEDAQDHSTAAPGTLDPAWLEPRCAASAVLSGQYCRVSAADTVATLYPRFIGDALDAGYDDFDAGLLKNGAARAITQAVSAHLYLQEGIDGIEFASRHGDELALWCLYEQPHDSRISSHLLRLHEVTLHPDTPELQQALELLGLSWA
;
A
#
# COMPACT_ATOMS: atom_id res chain seq x y z
N MET A 1 -3.73 18.19 -28.76
CA MET A 1 -4.28 18.35 -27.41
C MET A 1 -3.10 18.33 -26.46
N VAL A 2 -3.02 19.26 -25.51
CA VAL A 2 -2.01 19.20 -24.46
C VAL A 2 -2.52 18.12 -23.49
N VAL A 3 -1.79 17.02 -23.39
CA VAL A 3 -2.08 15.98 -22.39
C VAL A 3 -1.58 16.50 -21.04
N SER A 4 -2.35 16.29 -19.97
CA SER A 4 -2.02 16.75 -18.62
C SER A 4 -2.26 15.65 -17.59
N LEU A 5 -1.69 15.81 -16.40
CA LEU A 5 -2.01 14.97 -15.25
C LEU A 5 -3.51 15.00 -14.97
N VAL A 6 -4.09 13.83 -14.74
CA VAL A 6 -5.48 13.70 -14.31
C VAL A 6 -5.51 13.86 -12.79
N ILE A 7 -6.02 15.01 -12.34
CA ILE A 7 -6.18 15.33 -10.92
C ILE A 7 -7.65 15.18 -10.54
N THR A 8 -7.90 14.48 -9.45
CA THR A 8 -9.24 14.17 -8.94
C THR A 8 -9.39 14.73 -7.53
N ASP A 9 -10.59 15.17 -7.21
CA ASP A 9 -10.93 15.49 -5.82
C ASP A 9 -11.00 14.19 -4.99
N ALA A 10 -10.79 14.32 -3.69
CA ALA A 10 -11.00 13.23 -2.74
C ALA A 10 -12.38 12.55 -2.90
N PRO A 11 -12.50 11.24 -2.61
CA PRO A 11 -13.78 10.54 -2.66
C PRO A 11 -14.77 11.13 -1.66
N GLN A 12 -16.06 11.06 -2.01
CA GLN A 12 -17.14 11.53 -1.12
C GLN A 12 -17.36 10.57 0.06
N GLU A 13 -17.11 9.28 -0.16
CA GLU A 13 -17.20 8.25 0.87
C GLU A 13 -15.92 8.23 1.74
N PRO A 14 -16.02 7.81 3.01
CA PRO A 14 -14.84 7.67 3.86
C PRO A 14 -13.83 6.66 3.29
N VAL A 15 -12.55 7.01 3.41
CA VAL A 15 -11.43 6.10 3.15
C VAL A 15 -11.03 5.38 4.43
N TRP A 16 -10.32 4.28 4.27
CA TRP A 16 -9.96 3.35 5.33
C TRP A 16 -8.46 3.13 5.40
N ARG A 17 -7.98 2.69 6.56
CA ARG A 17 -6.62 2.19 6.77
C ARG A 17 -6.64 1.08 7.81
N VAL A 18 -5.79 0.07 7.62
CA VAL A 18 -5.41 -0.86 8.67
C VAL A 18 -4.01 -0.47 9.14
N GLY A 19 -3.90 -0.08 10.40
CA GLY A 19 -2.67 0.43 11.00
C GLY A 19 -2.41 -0.16 12.36
N TYR A 20 -1.38 0.35 13.03
CA TYR A 20 -1.03 -0.06 14.39
C TYR A 20 -1.69 0.84 15.43
N ARG A 21 -2.08 0.24 16.55
CA ARG A 21 -2.50 0.97 17.75
C ARG A 21 -1.34 1.79 18.32
N PRO A 22 -1.61 2.90 19.03
CA PRO A 22 -2.94 3.44 19.32
C PRO A 22 -3.55 4.26 18.17
N GLU A 23 -2.78 4.66 17.17
CA GLU A 23 -3.15 5.76 16.27
C GLU A 23 -2.92 5.37 14.80
N PRO A 24 -3.83 4.59 14.20
CA PRO A 24 -3.60 3.91 12.92
C PRO A 24 -3.44 4.86 11.72
N LEU A 25 -3.98 6.07 11.81
CA LEU A 25 -3.93 7.12 10.77
C LEU A 25 -2.77 8.11 10.94
N ALA A 26 -1.91 7.89 11.94
CA ALA A 26 -0.72 8.70 12.10
C ALA A 26 0.33 8.36 11.05
N TRP A 27 1.17 9.35 10.75
CA TRP A 27 2.37 9.13 9.97
C TRP A 27 3.27 8.11 10.68
N SER A 28 3.84 7.19 9.91
CA SER A 28 4.86 6.28 10.43
C SER A 28 6.03 7.08 11.00
N GLY A 29 6.47 6.74 12.21
CA GLY A 29 7.63 7.36 12.83
C GLY A 29 8.91 7.08 12.03
N TRP A 30 9.80 8.07 11.92
CA TRP A 30 11.08 7.94 11.21
C TRP A 30 12.00 6.89 11.83
N GLU A 31 11.79 6.54 13.10
CA GLU A 31 12.45 5.42 13.78
C GLU A 31 12.18 4.05 13.14
N HIS A 32 11.14 3.94 12.31
CA HIS A 32 10.84 2.74 11.54
C HIS A 32 11.38 2.77 10.11
N ALA A 33 12.03 3.87 9.71
CA ALA A 33 12.65 3.99 8.40
C ALA A 33 13.97 3.19 8.35
N THR A 34 14.25 2.55 7.22
CA THR A 34 15.53 1.87 6.96
C THR A 34 16.37 2.76 6.07
N ASP A 35 17.59 3.08 6.51
CA ASP A 35 18.48 4.06 5.84
C ASP A 35 17.78 5.38 5.53
N GLY A 36 16.96 5.86 6.48
CA GLY A 36 16.20 7.10 6.38
C GLY A 36 15.00 7.05 5.42
N ARG A 37 14.60 5.87 4.93
CA ARG A 37 13.53 5.71 3.94
C ARG A 37 12.51 4.65 4.29
N PHE A 38 11.32 4.78 3.72
CA PHE A 38 10.29 3.75 3.69
C PHE A 38 10.27 3.08 2.31
N HIS A 39 9.64 1.90 2.20
CA HIS A 39 9.78 1.01 1.03
C HIS A 39 8.44 0.63 0.37
N GLY A 40 7.38 1.37 0.69
CA GLY A 40 6.11 1.34 -0.03
C GLY A 40 6.27 1.75 -1.49
N ARG A 41 5.27 1.38 -2.30
CA ARG A 41 5.31 1.57 -3.77
C ARG A 41 5.47 3.04 -4.16
N TRP A 42 4.84 3.93 -3.41
CA TRP A 42 4.80 5.38 -3.65
C TRP A 42 5.62 6.17 -2.62
N ASP A 43 6.48 5.51 -1.85
CA ASP A 43 7.27 6.21 -0.82
C ASP A 43 8.41 7.00 -1.46
N ASP A 44 8.90 8.02 -0.77
CA ASP A 44 9.97 8.85 -1.30
C ASP A 44 11.29 8.05 -1.40
N PRO A 45 11.94 7.99 -2.57
CA PRO A 45 13.22 7.31 -2.73
C PRO A 45 14.39 8.03 -2.02
N HIS A 46 14.16 9.25 -1.50
CA HIS A 46 15.17 10.09 -0.86
C HIS A 46 14.94 10.34 0.65
N GLY A 47 13.82 9.90 1.23
CA GLY A 47 13.53 10.09 2.66
C GLY A 47 13.14 11.52 3.05
N THR A 48 12.59 12.28 2.12
CA THR A 48 12.24 13.70 2.22
C THR A 48 10.82 13.91 2.77
N PHE A 49 9.90 13.00 2.46
CA PHE A 49 8.51 13.05 2.91
C PHE A 49 8.01 11.63 3.25
N ARG A 50 6.99 11.57 4.12
CA ARG A 50 6.26 10.33 4.41
C ARG A 50 5.00 10.20 3.56
N THR A 51 4.53 8.98 3.48
CA THR A 51 3.31 8.60 2.77
C THR A 51 2.35 7.86 3.68
N LEU A 52 1.05 8.04 3.45
CA LEU A 52 0.00 7.32 4.16
C LEU A 52 -0.92 6.63 3.16
N TYR A 53 -0.92 5.30 3.19
CA TYR A 53 -1.78 4.48 2.35
C TYR A 53 -3.18 4.36 2.95
N LEU A 54 -4.18 4.54 2.09
CA LEU A 54 -5.60 4.52 2.37
C LEU A 54 -6.30 3.70 1.28
N GLY A 55 -7.44 3.10 1.60
CA GLY A 55 -8.28 2.38 0.63
C GLY A 55 -9.73 2.82 0.66
N GLU A 56 -10.46 2.56 -0.41
CA GLU A 56 -11.88 2.93 -0.52
C GLU A 56 -12.77 2.16 0.47
N SER A 57 -12.28 1.03 0.97
CA SER A 57 -12.98 0.17 1.90
C SER A 57 -12.00 -0.49 2.85
N LEU A 58 -12.52 -0.96 3.98
CA LEU A 58 -11.75 -1.79 4.90
C LEU A 58 -11.24 -3.07 4.21
N LEU A 59 -12.06 -3.68 3.35
CA LEU A 59 -11.68 -4.83 2.55
C LEU A 59 -10.46 -4.55 1.66
N ALA A 60 -10.45 -3.44 0.93
CA ALA A 60 -9.33 -3.05 0.07
C ALA A 60 -8.02 -2.93 0.87
N CYS A 61 -8.09 -2.33 2.07
CA CYS A 61 -6.93 -2.22 2.96
C CYS A 61 -6.46 -3.58 3.47
N LEU A 62 -7.40 -4.44 3.87
CA LEU A 62 -7.11 -5.78 4.38
C LEU A 62 -6.43 -6.65 3.33
N LEU A 63 -6.87 -6.57 2.07
CA LEU A 63 -6.23 -7.30 0.97
C LEU A 63 -4.76 -6.93 0.80
N GLU A 64 -4.42 -5.64 0.89
CA GLU A 64 -3.02 -5.19 0.77
C GLU A 64 -2.16 -5.62 1.98
N VAL A 65 -2.66 -5.48 3.21
CA VAL A 65 -1.87 -5.82 4.42
C VAL A 65 -1.76 -7.32 4.68
N LEU A 66 -2.67 -8.14 4.12
CA LEU A 66 -2.64 -9.60 4.23
C LEU A 66 -1.98 -10.29 3.02
N ALA A 67 -1.64 -9.54 1.98
CA ALA A 67 -1.06 -10.09 0.74
C ALA A 67 0.21 -10.92 0.98
N PHE A 68 1.01 -10.59 2.01
CA PHE A 68 2.23 -11.32 2.36
C PHE A 68 1.97 -12.75 2.82
N ALA A 69 0.78 -13.03 3.36
CA ALA A 69 0.43 -14.34 3.91
C ALA A 69 -0.08 -15.32 2.83
N ARG A 70 -0.29 -14.85 1.59
CA ARG A 70 -0.75 -15.70 0.48
C ARG A 70 0.21 -16.86 0.28
N LYS A 71 -0.34 -18.02 -0.07
CA LYS A 71 0.44 -19.21 -0.43
C LYS A 71 1.30 -18.89 -1.66
N ASP A 72 2.59 -18.72 -1.45
CA ASP A 72 3.57 -18.70 -2.53
C ASP A 72 3.96 -20.15 -2.84
N LYS A 73 3.64 -20.62 -4.05
CA LYS A 73 3.93 -21.98 -4.49
C LYS A 73 5.42 -22.25 -4.64
N HIS A 74 6.22 -21.24 -4.97
CA HIS A 74 7.66 -21.36 -5.07
C HIS A 74 8.30 -21.40 -3.68
N LEU A 75 7.83 -20.56 -2.75
CA LEU A 75 8.28 -20.61 -1.36
C LEU A 75 7.87 -21.93 -0.67
N ALA A 76 6.63 -22.39 -0.87
CA ALA A 76 6.16 -23.64 -0.30
C ALA A 76 6.93 -24.86 -0.86
N ALA A 77 7.28 -24.85 -2.14
CA ALA A 77 8.13 -25.88 -2.73
C ALA A 77 9.56 -25.83 -2.19
N ALA A 78 10.14 -24.62 -2.06
CA ALA A 78 11.48 -24.44 -1.50
C ALA A 78 11.57 -24.83 -0.01
N LEU A 79 10.55 -24.52 0.79
CA LEU A 79 10.46 -24.93 2.20
C LEU A 79 10.31 -26.44 2.35
N ALA A 80 9.56 -27.11 1.46
CA ALA A 80 9.40 -28.57 1.49
C ALA A 80 10.69 -29.34 1.14
N GLU A 81 11.68 -28.66 0.53
CA GLU A 81 13.01 -29.22 0.27
C GLU A 81 13.99 -29.02 1.44
N ILE A 82 13.60 -28.29 2.50
CA ILE A 82 14.40 -28.13 3.71
C ILE A 82 14.17 -29.34 4.62
N ASP A 83 15.23 -30.09 4.90
CA ASP A 83 15.24 -31.15 5.92
C ASP A 83 15.35 -30.48 7.30
N GLU A 84 14.21 -30.34 7.98
CA GLU A 84 14.11 -29.70 9.30
C GLU A 84 14.47 -30.71 10.39
N ASP A 85 15.33 -30.31 11.34
CA ASP A 85 15.68 -31.16 12.48
C ASP A 85 14.42 -31.40 13.34
N PRO A 86 14.11 -32.64 13.73
CA PRO A 86 12.95 -32.93 14.57
C PRO A 86 12.92 -32.17 15.91
N GLU A 87 14.06 -31.72 16.46
CA GLU A 87 14.08 -30.82 17.62
C GLU A 87 13.65 -29.39 17.25
N ASP A 88 14.11 -28.85 16.11
CA ASP A 88 13.72 -27.52 15.60
C ASP A 88 12.24 -27.46 15.18
N ALA A 89 11.71 -28.52 14.57
CA ALA A 89 10.30 -28.62 14.20
C ALA A 89 9.35 -28.57 15.43
N GLN A 90 9.87 -28.95 16.61
CA GLN A 90 9.12 -29.02 17.86
C GLN A 90 9.14 -27.70 18.63
N ASP A 91 10.28 -26.99 18.62
CA ASP A 91 10.46 -25.72 19.32
C ASP A 91 10.12 -24.48 18.46
N HIS A 92 10.18 -24.61 17.12
CA HIS A 92 10.01 -23.53 16.15
C HIS A 92 9.13 -23.94 14.96
N SER A 93 7.93 -24.46 15.24
CA SER A 93 6.95 -24.85 14.22
C SER A 93 6.73 -23.75 13.17
N THR A 94 7.16 -24.01 11.93
CA THR A 94 6.88 -23.13 10.80
C THR A 94 5.38 -23.06 10.54
N ALA A 95 4.80 -21.85 10.53
CA ALA A 95 3.38 -21.66 10.25
C ALA A 95 3.03 -22.22 8.86
N ALA A 96 1.93 -22.95 8.76
CA ALA A 96 1.53 -23.55 7.49
C ALA A 96 1.28 -22.45 6.44
N PRO A 97 1.73 -22.61 5.18
CA PRO A 97 1.46 -21.63 4.14
C PRO A 97 -0.03 -21.31 4.02
N GLY A 98 -0.38 -20.02 4.04
CA GLY A 98 -1.76 -19.55 4.01
C GLY A 98 -2.48 -19.66 5.35
N THR A 99 -1.77 -19.83 6.46
CA THR A 99 -2.32 -19.61 7.80
C THR A 99 -1.88 -18.27 8.35
N LEU A 100 -2.76 -17.63 9.13
CA LEU A 100 -2.50 -16.38 9.84
C LEU A 100 -2.62 -16.64 11.34
N ASP A 101 -1.60 -16.30 12.11
CA ASP A 101 -1.65 -16.33 13.57
C ASP A 101 -2.66 -15.26 14.07
N PRO A 102 -3.65 -15.61 14.92
CA PRO A 102 -4.52 -14.63 15.56
C PRO A 102 -3.80 -13.46 16.24
N ALA A 103 -2.56 -13.67 16.72
CA ALA A 103 -1.72 -12.61 17.29
C ALA A 103 -1.43 -11.46 16.30
N TRP A 104 -1.60 -11.69 14.98
CA TRP A 104 -1.53 -10.63 13.97
C TRP A 104 -2.53 -9.50 14.23
N LEU A 105 -3.69 -9.78 14.84
CA LEU A 105 -4.68 -8.75 15.16
C LEU A 105 -4.29 -7.87 16.34
N GLU A 106 -3.51 -8.39 17.29
CA GLU A 106 -3.27 -7.73 18.58
C GLU A 106 -2.74 -6.29 18.47
N PRO A 107 -1.70 -6.01 17.68
CA PRO A 107 -1.16 -4.66 17.61
C PRO A 107 -1.93 -3.77 16.61
N ARG A 108 -2.95 -4.31 15.93
CA ARG A 108 -3.61 -3.64 14.79
C ARG A 108 -5.01 -3.12 15.15
N CYS A 109 -5.39 -2.07 14.45
CA CYS A 109 -6.77 -1.60 14.35
C CYS A 109 -7.03 -1.04 12.95
N ALA A 110 -8.31 -0.91 12.61
CA ALA A 110 -8.73 -0.18 11.44
C ALA A 110 -9.15 1.23 11.84
N ALA A 111 -9.12 2.14 10.87
CA ALA A 111 -9.76 3.44 11.02
C ALA A 111 -10.28 3.93 9.68
N SER A 112 -11.33 4.74 9.74
CA SER A 112 -11.86 5.49 8.61
C SER A 112 -11.73 6.98 8.83
N ALA A 113 -11.68 7.72 7.72
CA ALA A 113 -11.62 9.17 7.69
C ALA A 113 -12.27 9.68 6.41
N VAL A 114 -12.75 10.92 6.45
CA VAL A 114 -13.12 11.65 5.24
C VAL A 114 -11.87 12.31 4.70
N LEU A 115 -11.53 11.94 3.47
CA LEU A 115 -10.38 12.47 2.77
C LEU A 115 -10.73 13.82 2.13
N SER A 116 -9.76 14.72 2.10
CA SER A 116 -9.84 15.99 1.38
C SER A 116 -8.57 16.20 0.57
N GLY A 117 -8.53 17.24 -0.26
CA GLY A 117 -7.39 17.51 -1.14
C GLY A 117 -7.56 16.92 -2.54
N GLN A 118 -6.48 16.95 -3.29
CA GLN A 118 -6.42 16.61 -4.71
C GLN A 118 -5.40 15.51 -4.98
N TYR A 119 -5.77 14.51 -5.78
CA TYR A 119 -4.97 13.30 -5.99
C TYR A 119 -4.73 13.07 -7.46
N CYS A 120 -3.50 12.69 -7.81
CA CYS A 120 -3.18 12.32 -9.18
C CYS A 120 -3.63 10.87 -9.46
N ARG A 121 -4.54 10.67 -10.41
CA ARG A 121 -4.89 9.33 -10.91
C ARG A 121 -3.77 8.84 -11.82
N VAL A 122 -2.82 8.11 -11.23
CA VAL A 122 -1.53 7.82 -11.87
C VAL A 122 -1.62 6.87 -13.06
N SER A 123 -2.62 5.99 -13.08
CA SER A 123 -2.87 5.04 -14.17
C SER A 123 -3.83 5.55 -15.25
N ALA A 124 -4.33 6.79 -15.15
CA ALA A 124 -5.15 7.37 -16.21
C ALA A 124 -4.34 7.54 -17.50
N ALA A 125 -4.96 7.31 -18.66
CA ALA A 125 -4.27 7.35 -19.95
C ALA A 125 -3.55 8.69 -20.19
N ASP A 126 -4.20 9.81 -19.86
CA ASP A 126 -3.60 11.14 -19.99
C ASP A 126 -2.43 11.35 -19.01
N THR A 127 -2.54 10.86 -17.77
CA THR A 127 -1.44 10.89 -16.80
C THR A 127 -0.24 10.07 -17.29
N VAL A 128 -0.48 8.83 -17.75
CA VAL A 128 0.58 7.96 -18.27
C VAL A 128 1.27 8.61 -19.46
N ALA A 129 0.50 9.12 -20.43
CA ALA A 129 1.06 9.81 -21.60
C ALA A 129 1.82 11.09 -21.22
N THR A 130 1.41 11.80 -20.17
CA THR A 130 2.12 12.99 -19.64
C THR A 130 3.44 12.61 -18.99
N LEU A 131 3.47 11.52 -18.22
CA LEU A 131 4.65 11.05 -17.51
C LEU A 131 5.62 10.26 -18.42
N TYR A 132 5.14 9.69 -19.52
CA TYR A 132 5.90 8.82 -20.41
C TYR A 132 7.27 9.37 -20.83
N PRO A 133 7.39 10.59 -21.40
CA PRO A 133 8.68 11.08 -21.90
C PRO A 133 9.72 11.28 -20.79
N ARG A 134 9.27 11.43 -19.54
CA ARG A 134 10.10 11.64 -18.36
C ARG A 134 10.70 10.33 -17.82
N PHE A 135 9.94 9.24 -17.89
CA PHE A 135 10.23 7.99 -17.16
C PHE A 135 10.48 6.77 -18.04
N ILE A 136 10.23 6.83 -19.35
CA ILE A 136 10.51 5.70 -20.24
C ILE A 136 11.99 5.29 -20.22
N GLY A 137 12.92 6.25 -20.16
CA GLY A 137 14.35 5.96 -20.04
C GLY A 137 14.68 5.17 -18.76
N ASP A 138 14.20 5.65 -17.62
CA ASP A 138 14.40 5.00 -16.32
C ASP A 138 13.77 3.58 -16.29
N ALA A 139 12.60 3.40 -16.93
CA ALA A 139 11.94 2.11 -17.05
C ALA A 139 12.76 1.10 -17.88
N LEU A 140 13.28 1.54 -19.03
CA LEU A 140 14.14 0.72 -19.90
C LEU A 140 15.46 0.36 -19.20
N ASP A 141 16.09 1.33 -18.53
CA ASP A 141 17.33 1.10 -17.77
C ASP A 141 17.12 0.12 -16.59
N ALA A 142 15.93 0.10 -16.01
CA ALA A 142 15.52 -0.87 -14.99
C ALA A 142 15.10 -2.25 -15.55
N GLY A 143 15.14 -2.44 -16.88
CA GLY A 143 14.84 -3.71 -17.54
C GLY A 143 13.35 -3.97 -17.79
N TYR A 144 12.51 -2.94 -17.77
CA TYR A 144 11.12 -3.02 -18.19
C TYR A 144 10.97 -2.66 -19.68
N ASP A 145 9.96 -3.23 -20.34
CA ASP A 145 9.77 -3.04 -21.79
C ASP A 145 9.13 -1.69 -22.15
N ASP A 146 8.35 -1.10 -21.23
CA ASP A 146 7.63 0.14 -21.48
C ASP A 146 7.28 0.88 -20.17
N PHE A 147 6.86 2.15 -20.28
CA PHE A 147 6.25 2.91 -19.19
C PHE A 147 4.73 3.00 -19.39
N ASP A 148 4.00 2.06 -18.80
CA ASP A 148 2.54 1.98 -18.93
C ASP A 148 1.82 1.84 -17.57
N ALA A 149 0.49 1.77 -17.60
CA ALA A 149 -0.31 1.57 -16.40
C ALA A 149 -0.02 0.22 -15.71
N GLY A 150 0.41 -0.80 -16.47
CA GLY A 150 0.80 -2.10 -15.95
C GLY A 150 2.07 -2.01 -15.11
N LEU A 151 3.08 -1.27 -15.59
CA LEU A 151 4.31 -0.99 -14.85
C LEU A 151 4.01 -0.27 -13.54
N LEU A 152 3.13 0.75 -13.57
CA LEU A 152 2.74 1.51 -12.38
C LEU A 152 1.94 0.67 -11.36
N LYS A 153 1.34 -0.44 -11.81
CA LYS A 153 0.69 -1.44 -10.95
C LYS A 153 1.66 -2.49 -10.41
N ASN A 154 2.78 -2.73 -11.10
CA ASN A 154 3.74 -3.78 -10.79
C ASN A 154 4.44 -3.54 -9.44
N GLY A 155 4.24 -4.46 -8.49
CA GLY A 155 4.85 -4.38 -7.16
C GLY A 155 6.37 -4.51 -7.14
N ALA A 156 7.00 -5.04 -8.20
CA ALA A 156 8.45 -5.13 -8.32
C ALA A 156 9.09 -3.81 -8.82
N ALA A 157 8.31 -2.95 -9.49
CA ALA A 157 8.79 -1.70 -10.11
C ALA A 157 8.90 -0.52 -9.15
N ARG A 158 9.26 -0.78 -7.88
CA ARG A 158 9.26 0.23 -6.81
C ARG A 158 10.14 1.43 -7.15
N ALA A 159 11.33 1.21 -7.72
CA ALA A 159 12.22 2.32 -8.09
C ALA A 159 11.53 3.32 -9.04
N ILE A 160 10.75 2.81 -10.01
CA ILE A 160 10.01 3.66 -10.96
C ILE A 160 8.83 4.35 -10.29
N THR A 161 8.00 3.62 -9.54
CA THR A 161 6.83 4.22 -8.89
C THR A 161 7.22 5.24 -7.81
N GLN A 162 8.30 5.01 -7.07
CA GLN A 162 8.86 5.96 -6.11
C GLN A 162 9.41 7.21 -6.80
N ALA A 163 10.09 7.06 -7.95
CA ALA A 163 10.55 8.20 -8.76
C ALA A 163 9.38 9.03 -9.31
N VAL A 164 8.31 8.37 -9.77
CA VAL A 164 7.05 9.03 -10.14
C VAL A 164 6.46 9.78 -8.95
N SER A 165 6.43 9.16 -7.78
CA SER A 165 5.88 9.79 -6.57
C SER A 165 6.65 11.05 -6.18
N ALA A 166 7.99 10.99 -6.15
CA ALA A 166 8.83 12.15 -5.86
C ALA A 166 8.61 13.29 -6.87
N HIS A 167 8.40 12.96 -8.15
CA HIS A 167 8.08 13.95 -9.16
C HIS A 167 6.71 14.61 -8.95
N LEU A 168 5.70 13.81 -8.59
CA LEU A 168 4.34 14.29 -8.32
C LEU A 168 4.26 15.12 -7.03
N TYR A 169 5.02 14.76 -5.99
CA TYR A 169 5.11 15.51 -4.74
C TYR A 169 5.58 16.96 -4.94
N LEU A 170 6.40 17.21 -5.97
CA LEU A 170 6.89 18.56 -6.31
C LEU A 170 5.89 19.40 -7.12
N GLN A 171 4.74 18.83 -7.52
CA GLN A 171 3.73 19.56 -8.28
C GLN A 171 2.77 20.29 -7.36
N GLU A 172 2.47 21.55 -7.68
CA GLU A 172 1.44 22.31 -6.95
C GLU A 172 0.06 21.68 -7.15
N GLY A 173 -0.75 21.63 -6.10
CA GLY A 173 -2.12 21.10 -6.14
C GLY A 173 -2.21 19.58 -6.21
N ILE A 174 -1.18 18.85 -5.80
CA ILE A 174 -1.20 17.39 -5.65
C ILE A 174 -0.87 17.02 -4.21
N ASP A 175 -1.88 16.57 -3.47
CA ASP A 175 -1.75 16.13 -2.08
C ASP A 175 -1.43 14.63 -1.98
N GLY A 176 -1.51 13.90 -3.11
CA GLY A 176 -1.21 12.48 -3.16
C GLY A 176 -1.50 11.81 -4.49
N ILE A 177 -1.56 10.48 -4.47
CA ILE A 177 -1.81 9.62 -5.63
C ILE A 177 -3.07 8.80 -5.41
N GLU A 178 -3.95 8.76 -6.40
CA GLU A 178 -5.03 7.76 -6.55
C GLU A 178 -4.52 6.64 -7.46
N PHE A 179 -4.68 5.38 -7.05
CA PHE A 179 -4.24 4.22 -7.81
C PHE A 179 -5.10 2.98 -7.55
N ALA A 180 -5.15 2.08 -8.53
CA ALA A 180 -5.82 0.79 -8.37
C ALA A 180 -4.96 -0.21 -7.58
N SER A 181 -5.61 -0.99 -6.71
CA SER A 181 -4.98 -2.11 -6.01
C SER A 181 -4.43 -3.16 -6.98
N ARG A 182 -3.35 -3.83 -6.57
CA ARG A 182 -2.86 -5.01 -7.29
C ARG A 182 -3.84 -6.20 -7.25
N HIS A 183 -4.80 -6.17 -6.33
CA HIS A 183 -5.75 -7.25 -6.07
C HIS A 183 -7.06 -7.12 -6.86
N GLY A 184 -7.31 -5.97 -7.50
CA GLY A 184 -8.48 -5.71 -8.33
C GLY A 184 -8.46 -4.26 -8.81
N ASP A 185 -8.84 -4.02 -10.07
CA ASP A 185 -8.90 -2.65 -10.63
C ASP A 185 -10.11 -1.86 -10.12
N GLU A 186 -11.12 -2.57 -9.62
CA GLU A 186 -12.27 -2.03 -8.93
C GLU A 186 -11.94 -1.46 -7.55
N LEU A 187 -10.77 -1.80 -6.99
CA LEU A 187 -10.36 -1.38 -5.65
C LEU A 187 -9.49 -0.13 -5.72
N ALA A 188 -10.08 1.04 -5.47
CA ALA A 188 -9.35 2.29 -5.40
C ALA A 188 -8.57 2.45 -4.08
N LEU A 189 -7.32 2.90 -4.21
CA LEU A 189 -6.42 3.20 -3.11
C LEU A 189 -5.84 4.61 -3.28
N TRP A 190 -5.43 5.20 -2.17
CA TRP A 190 -4.74 6.47 -2.13
C TRP A 190 -3.43 6.36 -1.38
N CYS A 191 -2.47 7.16 -1.82
CA CYS A 191 -1.26 7.48 -1.07
C CYS A 191 -1.27 8.98 -0.82
N LEU A 192 -1.45 9.37 0.44
CA LEU A 192 -1.40 10.77 0.88
C LEU A 192 0.04 11.17 1.18
N TYR A 193 0.44 12.36 0.75
CA TYR A 193 1.75 12.93 1.07
C TYR A 193 1.73 13.69 2.39
N GLU A 194 2.80 13.54 3.17
CA GLU A 194 3.05 14.39 4.32
C GLU A 194 3.32 15.82 3.87
N GLN A 195 2.55 16.76 4.43
CA GLN A 195 2.75 18.19 4.17
C GLN A 195 3.65 18.82 5.23
N PRO A 196 4.45 19.86 4.92
CA PRO A 196 5.36 20.51 5.87
C PRO A 196 4.72 21.05 7.16
N HIS A 197 3.40 21.24 7.16
CA HIS A 197 2.65 21.77 8.30
C HIS A 197 1.77 20.71 8.98
N ASP A 198 1.90 19.45 8.57
CA ASP A 198 1.18 18.37 9.21
C ASP A 198 1.69 18.14 10.63
N SER A 199 0.74 17.72 11.48
CA SER A 199 1.03 17.26 12.82
C SER A 199 1.36 15.76 12.79
N ARG A 200 1.02 15.04 13.85
CA ARG A 200 1.14 13.58 13.90
C ARG A 200 0.19 12.87 12.92
N ILE A 201 -0.92 13.51 12.58
CA ILE A 201 -1.91 13.08 11.58
C ILE A 201 -2.01 14.19 10.53
N SER A 202 -2.25 13.80 9.27
CA SER A 202 -2.45 14.76 8.19
C SER A 202 -3.67 15.65 8.40
N SER A 203 -3.54 16.92 8.03
CA SER A 203 -4.65 17.86 7.95
C SER A 203 -5.72 17.49 6.92
N HIS A 204 -5.40 16.63 5.94
CA HIS A 204 -6.36 16.16 4.94
C HIS A 204 -7.30 15.06 5.44
N LEU A 205 -7.06 14.50 6.62
CA LEU A 205 -7.90 13.46 7.23
C LEU A 205 -8.86 14.07 8.24
N LEU A 206 -10.15 14.06 7.89
CA LEU A 206 -11.22 14.65 8.68
C LEU A 206 -12.11 13.55 9.27
N ARG A 207 -12.83 13.85 10.35
CA ARG A 207 -13.86 12.94 10.92
C ARG A 207 -13.35 11.51 11.17
N LEU A 208 -12.21 11.42 11.86
CA LEU A 208 -11.53 10.16 12.19
C LEU A 208 -12.43 9.23 13.01
N HIS A 209 -12.49 7.96 12.65
CA HIS A 209 -13.20 6.92 13.41
C HIS A 209 -12.37 5.64 13.47
N GLU A 210 -12.07 5.16 14.68
CA GLU A 210 -11.33 3.92 14.88
C GLU A 210 -12.27 2.72 15.04
N VAL A 211 -11.87 1.59 14.47
CA VAL A 211 -12.58 0.32 14.49
C VAL A 211 -11.65 -0.76 14.99
N THR A 212 -12.10 -1.51 16.00
CA THR A 212 -11.37 -2.70 16.45
C THR A 212 -11.62 -3.83 15.48
N LEU A 213 -10.54 -4.46 15.03
CA LEU A 213 -10.60 -5.66 14.21
C LEU A 213 -10.79 -6.88 15.12
N HIS A 214 -11.73 -7.73 14.76
CA HIS A 214 -12.01 -9.01 15.40
C HIS A 214 -11.91 -10.13 14.36
N PRO A 215 -11.64 -11.39 14.77
CA PRO A 215 -11.62 -12.53 13.83
C PRO A 215 -12.91 -12.72 13.02
N ASP A 216 -14.03 -12.20 13.51
CA ASP A 216 -15.36 -12.23 12.90
C ASP A 216 -15.73 -10.92 12.17
N THR A 217 -14.82 -9.95 12.06
CA THR A 217 -15.04 -8.75 11.22
C THR A 217 -15.34 -9.19 9.78
N PRO A 218 -16.50 -8.83 9.20
CA PRO A 218 -16.94 -9.35 7.91
C PRO A 218 -15.92 -9.13 6.78
N GLU A 219 -15.34 -7.94 6.69
CA GLU A 219 -14.34 -7.59 5.68
C GLU A 219 -13.03 -8.37 5.86
N LEU A 220 -12.69 -8.75 7.10
CA LEU A 220 -11.54 -9.61 7.39
C LEU A 220 -11.80 -11.04 6.93
N GLN A 221 -12.97 -11.61 7.25
CA GLN A 221 -13.34 -12.94 6.77
C GLN A 221 -13.35 -13.01 5.24
N GLN A 222 -13.89 -11.98 4.59
CA GLN A 222 -13.90 -11.86 3.14
C GLN A 222 -12.47 -11.72 2.57
N ALA A 223 -11.59 -10.94 3.20
CA ALA A 223 -10.20 -10.82 2.77
C ALA A 223 -9.46 -12.16 2.89
N LEU A 224 -9.65 -12.89 3.99
CA LEU A 224 -9.08 -14.22 4.18
C LEU A 224 -9.56 -15.19 3.09
N GLU A 225 -10.85 -15.19 2.77
CA GLU A 225 -11.42 -16.00 1.70
C GLU A 225 -10.79 -15.69 0.34
N LEU A 226 -10.75 -14.42 -0.07
CA LEU A 226 -10.18 -13.97 -1.35
C LEU A 226 -8.69 -14.28 -1.49
N LEU A 227 -7.95 -14.26 -0.38
CA LEU A 227 -6.52 -14.54 -0.35
C LEU A 227 -6.20 -16.03 -0.15
N GLY A 228 -7.21 -16.87 0.11
CA GLY A 228 -7.05 -18.30 0.41
C GLY A 228 -6.35 -18.56 1.74
N LEU A 229 -6.64 -17.73 2.74
CA LEU A 229 -6.06 -17.77 4.08
C LEU A 229 -7.03 -18.39 5.09
N SER A 230 -6.49 -18.98 6.15
CA SER A 230 -7.24 -19.41 7.34
C SER A 230 -6.51 -18.99 8.61
N TRP A 231 -7.21 -18.96 9.75
CA TRP A 231 -6.54 -18.86 11.04
C TRP A 231 -5.71 -20.12 11.32
N ALA A 232 -4.56 -19.95 11.97
CA ALA A 232 -3.73 -21.05 12.49
C ALA A 232 -4.41 -21.75 13.69
#